data_AF-A0A2V9L7J2-F1
#
_entry.id   AF-A0A2V9L7J2-F1
#
_cell.length_a   1.000
_cell.length_b   1.000
_cell.length_c   1.000
_cell.angle_alpha   90.00
_cell.angle_beta   90.00
_cell.angle_gamma   90.00
#
_symmetry.space_group_name_H-M   'P 1'
#
loop_
_entity.id
_entity.type
_entity.pdbx_description
1 polymer ?
#
loop_
_entity_poly.entity_id
_entity_poly.type
_entity_poly.pdbx_seq_one_letter_code
_entity_poly.pdbx_strand_id
1 'polypeptide(L)'
;PSNVRNLPPGVEVDNVGLNGVLVTEDQTTRTFTLRADDWAWPLDQPIYVVGEVESNSPTVHASAPLLLKVRAKQMASAGAVPPAKP
;
A
#
# COMPACT_ATOMS: atom_id res chain seq x y z
N PRO A 1 10.76 -13.64 -3.29
CA PRO A 1 9.94 -12.79 -2.38
C PRO A 1 9.35 -11.60 -3.15
N SER A 2 8.24 -11.01 -2.70
CA SER A 2 7.64 -9.85 -3.38
C SER A 2 7.48 -8.65 -2.43
N ASN A 3 7.92 -7.48 -2.88
CA ASN A 3 7.91 -6.23 -2.12
C ASN A 3 7.16 -5.12 -2.86
N VAL A 4 6.28 -4.41 -2.16
CA VAL A 4 5.65 -3.19 -2.69
C VAL A 4 6.62 -2.02 -2.53
N ARG A 5 6.82 -1.24 -3.59
CA ARG A 5 7.75 -0.12 -3.64
C ARG A 5 7.01 1.20 -3.86
N ASN A 6 7.66 2.28 -3.45
CA ASN A 6 7.14 3.64 -3.52
C ASN A 6 5.81 3.83 -2.73
N LEU A 7 5.69 3.20 -1.57
CA LEU A 7 4.56 3.46 -0.69
C LEU A 7 4.66 4.87 -0.09
N PRO A 8 3.54 5.60 0.00
CA PRO A 8 3.54 6.94 0.59
C PRO A 8 3.70 6.86 2.12
N PRO A 9 4.17 7.94 2.77
CA PRO A 9 4.18 8.02 4.23
C PRO A 9 2.80 7.73 4.82
N GLY A 10 2.76 6.83 5.80
CA GLY A 10 1.52 6.42 6.48
C GLY A 10 0.74 5.35 5.74
N VAL A 11 1.27 4.78 4.65
CA VAL A 11 0.72 3.58 4.01
C VAL A 11 1.70 2.42 4.12
N GLU A 12 1.20 1.29 4.57
CA GLU A 12 1.97 0.07 4.75
C GLU A 12 1.26 -1.13 4.14
N VAL A 13 2.01 -2.20 3.94
CA VAL A 13 1.42 -3.49 3.56
C VAL A 13 0.96 -4.19 4.83
N ASP A 14 -0.32 -4.49 4.91
CA ASP A 14 -0.91 -5.28 5.99
C ASP A 14 -0.74 -6.78 5.70
N ASN A 15 -0.60 -7.59 6.74
CA ASN A 15 -0.44 -9.05 6.65
C ASN A 15 0.77 -9.55 5.84
N VAL A 16 1.91 -8.87 5.92
CA VAL A 16 3.18 -9.40 5.42
C VAL A 16 3.96 -10.06 6.56
N GLY A 17 4.39 -11.30 6.33
CA GLY A 17 5.41 -11.91 7.18
C GLY A 17 6.75 -11.18 7.02
N LEU A 18 7.80 -11.71 7.66
CA LEU A 18 9.12 -11.08 7.81
C LEU A 18 9.84 -10.65 6.49
N ASN A 19 9.34 -11.05 5.31
CA ASN A 19 9.99 -10.86 4.00
C ASN A 19 9.07 -10.24 2.93
N GLY A 20 7.99 -9.55 3.34
CA GLY A 20 6.99 -9.03 2.41
C GLY A 20 5.94 -10.08 2.01
N VAL A 21 5.42 -9.99 0.78
CA VAL A 21 4.40 -10.90 0.25
C VAL A 21 5.11 -12.17 -0.23
N LEU A 22 5.27 -13.15 0.66
CA LEU A 22 5.88 -14.43 0.32
C LEU A 22 4.97 -15.23 -0.62
N VAL A 23 5.41 -15.49 -1.84
CA VAL A 23 4.77 -16.47 -2.74
C VAL A 23 5.60 -17.75 -2.63
N THR A 24 5.00 -18.84 -2.15
CA THR A 24 5.66 -20.15 -2.03
C THR A 24 5.72 -20.85 -3.39
N GLU A 25 6.55 -21.89 -3.54
CA GLU A 25 6.76 -22.58 -4.84
C GLU A 25 5.48 -23.21 -5.41
N ASP A 26 4.54 -23.60 -4.54
CA ASP A 26 3.22 -24.13 -4.88
C ASP A 26 2.20 -23.04 -5.26
N GLN A 27 2.57 -21.75 -5.15
CA GLN A 27 1.70 -20.62 -5.39
C GLN A 27 2.24 -19.77 -6.55
N THR A 28 1.36 -19.38 -7.46
CA THR A 28 1.69 -18.44 -8.55
C THR A 28 1.09 -17.05 -8.31
N THR A 29 0.29 -16.89 -7.26
CA THR A 29 -0.44 -15.65 -6.96
C THR A 29 -0.62 -15.52 -5.45
N ARG A 30 -0.57 -14.29 -4.96
CA ARG A 30 -0.92 -13.96 -3.57
C ARG A 30 -1.62 -12.61 -3.49
N THR A 31 -2.58 -12.53 -2.59
CA THR A 31 -3.27 -11.29 -2.23
C THR A 31 -2.65 -10.68 -0.98
N PHE A 32 -2.48 -9.36 -0.98
CA PHE A 32 -2.06 -8.57 0.17
C PHE A 32 -2.96 -7.34 0.28
N THR A 33 -2.97 -6.71 1.45
CA THR A 33 -3.76 -5.52 1.71
C THR A 33 -2.82 -4.35 1.94
N LEU A 34 -3.18 -3.16 1.45
CA LEU A 34 -2.52 -1.92 1.85
C LEU A 34 -3.39 -1.24 2.90
N ARG A 35 -2.79 -0.85 4.02
CA ARG A 35 -3.45 -0.07 5.06
C ARG A 35 -2.88 1.35 5.02
N ALA A 36 -3.78 2.33 5.01
CA ALA A 36 -3.43 3.72 5.28
C ALA A 36 -3.77 4.01 6.74
N ASP A 37 -2.79 4.50 7.49
CA ASP A 37 -2.97 4.96 8.86
C ASP A 37 -3.81 6.24 8.92
N ASP A 38 -4.31 6.55 10.12
CA ASP A 38 -5.11 7.75 10.38
C ASP A 38 -4.38 9.07 10.06
N TRP A 39 -3.04 9.07 10.05
CA TRP A 39 -2.20 10.23 9.75
C TRP A 39 -1.73 10.28 8.28
N ALA A 40 -2.07 9.29 7.47
CA ALA A 40 -1.64 9.23 6.07
C ALA A 40 -2.15 10.43 5.27
N TRP A 41 -1.27 11.04 4.48
CA TRP A 41 -1.65 12.20 3.68
C TRP A 41 -2.44 11.80 2.43
N PRO A 42 -3.51 12.55 2.07
CA PRO A 42 -4.22 12.34 0.82
C PRO A 42 -3.33 12.65 -0.38
N LEU A 43 -3.20 11.70 -1.30
CA LEU A 43 -2.41 11.84 -2.52
C LEU A 43 -2.76 10.76 -3.54
N ASP A 44 -2.38 11.02 -4.80
CA ASP A 44 -2.44 10.06 -5.89
C ASP A 44 -0.99 9.80 -6.36
N GLN A 45 -0.50 8.57 -6.26
CA GLN A 45 0.87 8.23 -6.69
C GLN A 45 1.00 6.81 -7.24
N PRO A 46 1.93 6.57 -8.19
CA PRO A 46 2.19 5.23 -8.68
C PRO A 46 2.95 4.39 -7.63
N ILE A 47 2.50 3.16 -7.43
CA ILE A 47 3.21 2.11 -6.69
C ILE A 47 3.50 0.95 -7.64
N TYR A 48 4.42 0.07 -7.29
CA TYR A 48 4.71 -1.13 -8.08
C TYR A 48 5.19 -2.27 -7.18
N VAL A 49 5.05 -3.49 -7.67
CA VAL A 49 5.52 -4.69 -6.97
C VAL A 49 6.83 -5.13 -7.61
N VAL A 50 7.80 -5.48 -6.78
CA VAL A 50 9.08 -6.05 -7.18
C VAL A 50 9.15 -7.48 -6.67
N GLY A 51 9.26 -8.42 -7.58
CA GLY A 51 9.57 -9.81 -7.29
C GLY A 51 11.09 -10.04 -7.36
N GLU A 52 11.64 -10.66 -6.32
CA GLU A 52 13.03 -11.09 -6.23
C GLU A 52 13.08 -12.62 -6.31
N VAL A 53 13.91 -13.13 -7.21
CA VAL A 53 14.21 -14.56 -7.33
C VAL A 53 15.53 -14.83 -6.63
N GLU A 54 15.46 -15.45 -5.46
CA GLU A 54 16.62 -15.84 -4.66
C GLU A 54 17.23 -17.12 -5.26
N SER A 55 18.27 -16.96 -6.09
CA SER A 55 19.03 -18.06 -6.69
C SER A 55 20.53 -17.69 -6.65
N ASN A 56 21.40 -18.58 -7.14
CA ASN A 56 22.85 -18.31 -7.27
C ASN A 56 23.17 -17.09 -8.15
N SER A 57 22.19 -16.56 -8.88
CA SER A 57 22.24 -15.29 -9.58
C SER A 57 20.90 -14.56 -9.38
N PRO A 58 20.81 -13.62 -8.42
CA PRO A 58 19.54 -13.00 -8.07
C PRO A 58 19.02 -12.13 -9.22
N THR A 59 17.73 -12.27 -9.54
CA THR A 59 17.04 -11.42 -10.52
C THR A 59 15.90 -10.67 -9.88
N VAL A 60 15.64 -9.47 -10.40
CA VAL A 60 14.62 -8.56 -9.93
C VAL A 60 13.65 -8.28 -11.07
N HIS A 61 12.35 -8.44 -10.82
CA HIS A 61 11.30 -8.25 -11.80
C HIS A 61 10.26 -7.26 -11.27
N ALA A 62 10.10 -6.12 -11.94
CA ALA A 62 9.11 -5.11 -11.58
C ALA A 62 7.80 -5.31 -12.36
N SER A 63 6.68 -5.10 -11.68
CA SER A 63 5.37 -5.04 -12.31
C SER A 63 5.17 -3.72 -13.07
N ALA A 64 4.11 -3.66 -13.90
CA ALA A 64 3.57 -2.38 -14.32
C ALA A 64 3.14 -1.54 -13.09
N PRO A 65 3.22 -0.20 -13.16
CA PRO A 65 2.80 0.67 -12.07
C PRO A 65 1.28 0.67 -11.90
N LEU A 66 0.84 0.79 -10.64
CA LEU A 66 -0.55 0.91 -10.22
C LEU A 66 -0.74 2.27 -9.56
N LEU A 67 -1.78 3.02 -9.93
CA LEU A 67 -2.07 4.31 -9.30
C LEU A 67 -2.78 4.10 -7.95
N LEU A 68 -2.07 4.34 -6.85
CA LEU A 68 -2.63 4.35 -5.50
C LEU A 68 -3.28 5.71 -5.23
N LYS A 69 -4.52 5.69 -4.73
CA LYS A 69 -5.28 6.87 -4.32
C LYS A 69 -5.53 6.82 -2.83
N VAL A 70 -4.79 7.62 -2.06
CA VAL A 70 -5.00 7.80 -0.63
C VAL A 70 -5.99 8.97 -0.45
N ARG A 71 -7.00 8.76 0.38
CA ARG A 71 -8.04 9.75 0.67
C ARG A 71 -8.04 10.06 2.15
N ALA A 72 -8.37 11.30 2.50
CA ALA A 72 -8.52 11.69 3.90
C ALA A 72 -9.57 10.80 4.56
N LYS A 73 -9.32 10.41 5.81
CA LYS A 73 -10.35 9.77 6.63
C LYS A 73 -11.55 10.70 6.68
N GLN A 74 -12.65 10.27 6.08
CA GLN A 74 -13.89 11.03 6.15
C GLN A 74 -14.38 10.94 7.60
N MET A 75 -14.14 11.99 8.38
CA MET A 75 -14.83 12.16 9.66
C MET A 75 -16.32 12.19 9.33
N ALA A 76 -17.06 11.19 9.78
CA ALA A 76 -18.52 11.21 9.71
C ALA A 76 -18.98 12.53 10.34
N SER A 77 -19.57 13.41 9.52
CA SER A 77 -20.07 14.69 9.99
C SER A 77 -21.24 14.42 10.95
N ALA A 78 -20.96 14.43 12.26
CA ALA A 78 -22.00 14.66 13.24
C ALA A 78 -22.49 16.10 13.00
N GLY A 79 -23.79 16.25 12.69
CA GLY A 79 -24.39 17.54 12.35
C GLY A 79 -24.03 18.63 13.34
N ALA A 80 -23.24 19.60 12.90
CA ALA A 80 -22.97 20.82 13.63
C ALA A 80 -23.43 21.98 12.75
N VAL A 81 -24.52 22.61 13.19
CA VAL A 81 -25.00 23.90 12.67
C VAL A 81 -23.86 24.92 12.84
N PRO A 82 -23.44 25.65 11.79
CA PRO A 82 -22.42 26.67 11.93
C PRO A 82 -22.94 27.84 12.77
N PRO A 83 -22.15 28.40 13.71
CA PRO A 83 -22.56 29.59 14.46
C PRO A 83 -22.64 30.80 13.53
N ALA A 84 -23.70 31.60 13.69
CA ALA A 84 -23.88 32.86 12.99
C ALA A 84 -22.75 33.84 13.34
N LYS A 85 -22.19 34.47 12.30
CA LYS A 85 -21.12 35.47 12.38
C LYS A 85 -21.65 36.79 12.97
N PRO A 86 -20.87 37.50 13.83
CA PRO A 86 -21.25 38.82 14.32
C PRO A 86 -21.26 39.89 13.21
#